data_AF-A0A7C5DUE6-F1
#
_entry.id   AF-A0A7C5DUE6-F1
#
_cell.length_a   1.000
_cell.length_b   1.000
_cell.length_c   1.000
_cell.angle_alpha   90.00
_cell.angle_beta   90.00
_cell.angle_gamma   90.00
#
_symmetry.space_group_name_H-M   'P 1'
#
loop_
_entity.id
_entity.type
_entity.pdbx_description
1 polymer ?
#
loop_
_entity_poly.entity_id
_entity_poly.type
_entity_poly.pdbx_seq_one_letter_code
_entity_poly.pdbx_strand_id
1 'polypeptide(L)' 'MKNKQSGTAVQGAVMVVGGGIAGMQASLDLANSGYYVYMVERSPAIGGSMAQLDKTFPTNDCAM' A
#
# COMPACT_ATOMS: atom_id res chain seq x y z
N MET A 1 -4.90 23.72 1.65
CA MET A 1 -4.20 22.44 1.50
C MET A 1 -4.12 22.09 0.02
N LYS A 2 -3.07 22.54 -0.67
CA LYS A 2 -2.82 22.21 -2.09
C LYS A 2 -1.45 21.53 -2.16
N ASN A 3 -1.38 20.35 -2.77
CA ASN A 3 -0.22 19.92 -3.56
C ASN A 3 -0.63 18.68 -4.37
N LYS A 4 -1.17 18.87 -5.58
CA LYS A 4 -0.41 18.87 -6.84
C LYS A 4 0.21 17.49 -7.11
N GLN A 5 -0.59 16.54 -7.60
CA GLN A 5 -0.03 15.44 -8.39
C GLN A 5 0.39 16.02 -9.74
N SER A 6 1.64 16.47 -9.75
CA SER A 6 2.42 16.87 -10.89
C SER A 6 2.34 15.77 -11.95
N GLY A 7 2.02 16.13 -13.20
CA GLY A 7 2.26 15.31 -14.38
C GLY A 7 3.77 15.16 -14.62
N THR A 8 4.45 14.48 -13.70
CA THR A 8 5.82 14.03 -13.84
C THR A 8 5.79 12.80 -14.73
N ALA A 9 6.67 12.72 -15.73
CA ALA A 9 6.78 11.55 -16.59
C ALA A 9 6.97 10.30 -15.72
N VAL A 10 5.93 9.46 -15.64
CA VAL A 10 5.98 8.17 -14.94
C VAL A 10 7.06 7.33 -15.59
N GLN A 11 8.09 6.96 -14.81
CA GLN A 11 9.26 6.24 -15.32
C GLN A 11 8.91 4.81 -15.77
N GLY A 12 7.79 4.29 -15.30
CA GLY A 12 7.23 3.00 -15.67
C GLY A 12 5.97 2.68 -14.88
N ALA A 13 5.37 1.51 -15.17
CA ALA A 13 4.24 0.97 -14.45
C ALA A 13 4.62 -0.35 -13.76
N VAL A 14 4.14 -0.54 -12.53
CA VAL A 14 4.37 -1.74 -11.72
C VAL A 14 3.03 -2.29 -11.22
N MET A 15 2.89 -3.61 -11.19
CA MET A 15 1.74 -4.27 -10.58
C MET A 15 2.15 -4.98 -9.29
N VAL A 16 1.46 -4.67 -8.20
CA VAL A 16 1.59 -5.32 -6.89
C VAL A 16 0.38 -6.22 -6.68
N VAL A 17 0.64 -7.51 -6.46
CA VAL A 17 -0.41 -8.52 -6.19
C VAL A 17 -0.41 -8.84 -4.70
N GLY A 18 -1.53 -8.56 -4.04
CA GLY A 18 -1.72 -8.72 -2.60
C GLY A 18 -1.75 -7.38 -1.87
N GLY A 19 -2.88 -7.06 -1.24
CA GLY A 19 -3.14 -5.86 -0.45
C GLY A 19 -2.86 -6.04 1.05
N GLY A 20 -1.97 -6.96 1.44
CA GLY A 20 -1.50 -7.06 2.83
C GLY A 20 -0.54 -5.93 3.21
N ILE A 21 -0.09 -5.89 4.46
CA ILE A 21 0.85 -4.85 4.95
C ILE A 21 2.11 -4.69 4.07
N ALA A 22 2.67 -5.81 3.60
CA ALA A 22 3.85 -5.79 2.73
C ALA A 22 3.55 -5.18 1.35
N GLY A 23 2.42 -5.55 0.73
CA GLY A 23 2.03 -5.04 -0.59
C GLY A 23 1.63 -3.56 -0.54
N MET A 24 0.98 -3.14 0.54
CA MET A 24 0.67 -1.72 0.78
C MET A 24 1.94 -0.89 0.92
N GLN A 25 2.91 -1.34 1.72
CA GLN A 25 4.17 -0.63 1.88
C GLN A 25 4.97 -0.57 0.57
N ALA A 26 5.11 -1.71 -0.13
CA ALA A 26 5.80 -1.75 -1.42
C ALA A 26 5.16 -0.80 -2.45
N SER A 27 3.83 -0.72 -2.47
CA SER A 27 3.11 0.17 -3.38
C SER A 27 3.34 1.64 -3.06
N LEU A 28 3.39 2.00 -1.77
CA LEU A 28 3.70 3.36 -1.33
C LEU A 28 5.14 3.75 -1.68
N ASP A 29 6.10 2.86 -1.44
CA ASP A 29 7.51 3.11 -1.75
C ASP A 29 7.72 3.31 -3.26
N LEU A 30 7.07 2.49 -4.09
CA LEU A 30 7.11 2.60 -5.55
C LEU A 30 6.41 3.88 -6.06
N ALA A 31 5.25 4.22 -5.49
CA ALA A 31 4.53 5.44 -5.85
C ALA A 31 5.34 6.70 -5.47
N ASN A 32 5.96 6.71 -4.29
CA ASN A 32 6.85 7.79 -3.85
C ASN A 32 8.12 7.88 -4.71
N SER A 33 8.57 6.75 -5.28
CA SER A 33 9.69 6.70 -6.23
C SER A 33 9.31 7.16 -7.64
N GLY A 34 8.04 7.49 -7.92
CA GLY A 34 7.58 8.02 -9.21
C GLY A 34 7.09 6.97 -10.21
N TYR A 35 6.80 5.75 -9.76
CA TYR A 35 6.18 4.72 -10.60
C TYR A 35 4.65 4.81 -10.54
N TYR A 36 4.00 4.42 -11.65
CA TYR A 36 2.56 4.17 -11.64
C TYR A 36 2.29 2.78 -11.08
N VAL A 37 1.60 2.67 -9.96
CA VAL A 37 1.39 1.39 -9.27
C VAL A 37 -0.06 0.92 -9.40
N TYR A 38 -0.23 -0.27 -9.97
CA TYR A 38 -1.48 -1.02 -9.92
C TYR A 38 -1.43 -1.98 -8.73
N MET A 39 -2.37 -1.89 -7.79
CA MET A 39 -2.51 -2.86 -6.71
C MET A 39 -3.73 -3.74 -6.97
N VAL A 40 -3.55 -5.06 -6.88
CA VAL A 40 -4.62 -6.04 -7.04
C VAL A 40 -4.70 -6.90 -5.79
N GLU A 41 -5.84 -6.85 -5.10
CA GLU A 41 -6.16 -7.72 -3.96
C GLU A 41 -7.35 -8.61 -4.34
N ARG A 42 -7.30 -9.88 -3.93
CA ARG A 42 -8.36 -10.86 -4.20
C ARG A 42 -9.59 -10.60 -3.34
N SER A 43 -9.36 -10.19 -2.10
CA SER A 43 -10.39 -9.94 -1.10
C SER A 43 -11.11 -8.61 -1.35
N PRO A 44 -12.35 -8.43 -0.86
CA PRO A 44 -13.08 -7.18 -1.03
C PRO A 44 -12.45 -6.00 -0.26
N ALA A 45 -11.51 -6.27 0.65
CA ALA A 45 -10.80 -5.28 1.44
C ALA A 45 -9.30 -5.59 1.50
N ILE A 46 -8.50 -4.54 1.65
CA ILE A 46 -7.06 -4.60 1.89
C ILE A 46 -6.75 -4.79 3.38
N GLY A 47 -5.50 -5.08 3.72
CA GLY A 47 -5.00 -5.28 5.09
C GLY A 47 -4.49 -6.71 5.35
N GLY A 48 -4.91 -7.69 4.55
CA GLY A 48 -4.43 -9.07 4.63
C GLY A 48 -4.62 -9.70 6.02
N SER A 49 -3.63 -10.44 6.51
CA SER A 49 -3.70 -11.06 7.84
C SER A 49 -3.63 -10.04 8.98
N MET A 50 -2.99 -8.88 8.77
CA MET A 50 -2.88 -7.85 9.81
C MET A 50 -4.25 -7.31 10.21
N ALA A 51 -5.14 -7.14 9.23
CA ALA A 51 -6.53 -6.72 9.46
C ALA A 51 -7.36 -7.68 10.33
N GLN A 52 -6.90 -8.92 10.50
CA GLN A 52 -7.59 -9.94 11.30
C GLN A 52 -7.05 -10.01 12.74
N LEU A 53 -5.96 -9.29 13.03
CA LEU A 53 -5.39 -9.22 14.37
C LEU A 53 -6.07 -8.11 15.16
N ASP A 54 -6.33 -8.36 16.44
CA ASP A 54 -6.83 -7.31 17.34
C ASP A 54 -5.69 -6.36 17.75
N LYS A 55 -4.51 -6.93 18.01
CA LYS A 55 -3.33 -6.22 18.52
C LYS A 55 -2.04 -6.68 17.87
N THR A 56 -1.08 -5.76 17.73
CA THR A 56 0.27 -6.06 17.25
C THR A 56 1.28 -6.03 18.39
N PHE A 57 1.93 -7.16 18.66
CA PHE A 57 3.08 -7.22 19.57
C PHE A 57 4.29 -6.48 18.96
N PRO A 58 5.19 -5.84 19.75
CA PRO A 58 5.23 -5.71 21.21
C PRO A 58 4.41 -4.57 21.80
N THR A 59 3.97 -3.63 20.97
CA THR A 59 3.37 -2.38 21.44
C THR A 59 1.92 -2.54 21.90
N ASN A 60 1.24 -3.63 21.48
CA ASN A 60 -0.19 -3.86 21.69
C ASN A 60 -1.05 -2.71 21.13
N ASP A 61 -0.64 -2.15 19.99
CA ASP A 61 -1.46 -1.20 19.24
C ASP A 61 -2.58 -1.93 18.49
N CYS A 62 -3.66 -1.22 18.16
CA CYS A 62 -4.69 -1.73 17.25
C CYS A 62 -4.10 -1.97 15.87
N ALA A 63 -4.40 -3.14 15.27
CA ALA A 63 -3.84 -3.49 13.97
C ALA A 63 -4.54 -2.78 12.78
N MET A 64 -5.72 -2.19 13.01
CA MET A 64 -6.49 -1.42 12.04
C MET A 64 -7.12 -0.20 12.71
#